data_AF-A0A098Y9Y3-F1
#
_entry.id   AF-A0A098Y9Y3-F1
#
_cell.length_a   1.000
_cell.length_b   1.000
_cell.length_c   1.000
_cell.angle_alpha   90.00
_cell.angle_beta   90.00
_cell.angle_gamma   90.00
#
_symmetry.space_group_name_H-M   'P 1'
#
loop_
_entity.id
_entity.type
_entity.pdbx_description
1 polymer ?
#
loop_
_entity_poly.entity_id
_entity_poly.type
_entity_poly.pdbx_seq_one_letter_code
_entity_poly.pdbx_strand_id
1 'polypeptide(L)'
;MASLASHRVHAVISTLVDGLTVGGAEAALDLPPRSAARARVYLALLVAVAADTVAHDLPSLRRTFQGMPVESASPADQAVTRHQALATAGWGLAATAVHGPAVGALRRRGHARPHLLVGIVAGVGTAATTLPVRWRRATERAIEDMAAAQLDAELAQLLDQPID
;
A
#
# COMPACT_ATOMS: atom_id res chain seq x y z
N MET A 1 -1.21 15.56 -15.59
CA MET A 1 -0.14 14.56 -15.57
C MET A 1 0.40 14.45 -14.15
N ALA A 2 0.56 13.24 -13.61
CA ALA A 2 1.13 13.07 -12.27
C ALA A 2 2.63 13.29 -12.33
N SER A 3 3.18 14.07 -11.40
CA SER A 3 4.63 14.27 -11.30
C SER A 3 5.30 13.01 -10.71
N LEU A 4 6.60 12.83 -10.96
CA LEU A 4 7.43 11.82 -10.29
C LEU A 4 7.25 11.85 -8.76
N ALA A 5 7.10 13.04 -8.19
CA ALA A 5 6.83 13.22 -6.77
C ALA A 5 5.48 12.61 -6.36
N SER A 6 4.42 12.79 -7.16
CA SER A 6 3.10 12.19 -6.90
C SER A 6 3.16 10.66 -6.86
N HIS A 7 3.87 10.04 -7.81
CA HIS A 7 4.04 8.58 -7.84
C HIS A 7 4.79 8.05 -6.61
N ARG A 8 5.85 8.74 -6.19
CA ARG A 8 6.63 8.39 -5.00
C ARG A 8 5.84 8.60 -3.71
N VAL A 9 5.09 9.69 -3.61
CA VAL A 9 4.22 9.98 -2.46
C VAL A 9 3.17 8.88 -2.33
N HIS A 10 2.54 8.47 -3.43
CA HIS A 10 1.58 7.37 -3.40
C HIS A 10 2.22 6.06 -2.94
N ALA A 11 3.41 5.72 -3.46
CA ALA A 11 4.15 4.53 -3.01
C ALA A 11 4.43 4.55 -1.50
N VAL A 12 4.84 5.70 -0.94
CA VAL A 12 5.07 5.86 0.50
C VAL A 12 3.77 5.72 1.28
N ILE A 13 2.69 6.38 0.86
CA ILE A 13 1.39 6.33 1.54
C ILE A 13 0.88 4.88 1.59
N SER A 14 0.84 4.18 0.46
CA SER A 14 0.37 2.80 0.44
C SER A 14 1.25 1.91 1.33
N THR A 15 2.57 2.11 1.34
CA THR A 15 3.48 1.36 2.22
C THR A 15 3.18 1.62 3.69
N LEU A 16 2.87 2.87 4.06
CA LEU A 16 2.44 3.20 5.41
C LEU A 16 1.11 2.52 5.75
N VAL A 17 0.16 2.44 4.82
CA VAL A 17 -1.10 1.71 5.02
C VAL A 17 -0.83 0.22 5.30
N ASP A 18 0.05 -0.43 4.55
CA ASP A 18 0.43 -1.83 4.83
C ASP A 18 1.05 -1.99 6.24
N GLY A 19 2.00 -1.11 6.59
CA GLY A 19 2.62 -1.15 7.91
C GLY A 19 1.63 -0.89 9.05
N LEU A 20 0.72 0.07 8.87
CA LEU A 20 -0.31 0.42 9.85
C LEU A 20 -1.37 -0.66 9.99
N THR A 21 -1.70 -1.38 8.92
CA THR A 21 -2.70 -2.45 8.98
C THR A 21 -2.20 -3.64 9.80
N VAL A 22 -0.99 -4.12 9.51
CA VAL A 22 -0.36 -5.21 10.28
C VAL A 22 -0.07 -4.75 11.71
N GLY A 23 0.62 -3.62 11.87
CA GLY A 23 1.06 -3.15 13.19
C GLY A 23 -0.07 -2.63 14.07
N GLY A 24 -1.04 -1.94 13.48
CA GLY A 24 -2.22 -1.41 14.17
C GLY A 24 -3.17 -2.51 14.63
N ALA A 25 -3.30 -3.60 13.86
CA ALA A 25 -4.13 -4.73 14.27
C ALA A 25 -3.59 -5.42 15.53
N GLU A 26 -2.26 -5.56 15.63
CA GLU A 26 -1.55 -6.06 16.81
C GLU A 26 -1.61 -5.08 17.98
N ALA A 27 -1.37 -3.79 17.73
CA ALA A 27 -1.44 -2.75 18.75
C ALA A 27 -2.85 -2.63 19.37
N ALA A 28 -3.90 -2.89 18.59
CA ALA A 28 -5.28 -2.90 19.07
C ALA A 28 -5.55 -3.99 20.12
N LEU A 29 -4.66 -4.98 20.28
CA LEU A 29 -4.78 -6.02 21.31
C LEU A 29 -4.49 -5.50 22.73
N ASP A 30 -3.83 -4.34 22.88
CA ASP A 30 -3.72 -3.66 24.18
C ASP A 30 -5.07 -3.10 24.66
N LEU A 31 -6.10 -3.03 23.79
CA LEU A 31 -7.44 -2.54 24.14
C LEU A 31 -8.35 -3.68 24.62
N PRO A 32 -9.28 -3.39 25.57
CA PRO A 32 -10.19 -4.41 26.09
C PRO A 32 -10.99 -5.10 24.97
N PRO A 33 -11.24 -6.42 25.11
CA PRO A 33 -12.06 -7.15 24.16
C PRO A 33 -13.46 -6.54 24.12
N ARG A 34 -14.02 -6.39 22.90
CA ARG A 34 -15.34 -5.78 22.63
C ARG A 34 -15.48 -4.29 22.99
N SER A 35 -14.38 -3.57 23.24
CA SER A 35 -14.44 -2.12 23.43
C SER A 35 -14.72 -1.37 22.12
N ALA A 36 -15.47 -0.28 22.21
CA ALA A 36 -15.72 0.62 21.07
C ALA A 36 -14.42 1.22 20.52
N ALA A 37 -13.43 1.48 21.38
CA ALA A 37 -12.11 1.95 20.97
C ALA A 37 -11.42 0.94 20.03
N ARG A 38 -11.44 -0.35 20.39
CA ARG A 38 -10.86 -1.41 19.57
C ARG A 38 -11.59 -1.57 18.24
N ALA A 39 -12.92 -1.51 18.25
CA ALA A 39 -13.73 -1.54 17.04
C ALA A 39 -13.42 -0.37 16.10
N ARG A 40 -13.26 0.85 16.63
CA ARG A 40 -12.88 2.04 15.84
C ARG A 40 -11.51 1.90 15.20
N VAL A 41 -10.53 1.31 15.89
CA VAL A 41 -9.21 1.06 15.31
C VAL A 41 -9.31 0.11 14.12
N TYR A 42 -9.98 -1.05 14.27
CA TYR A 42 -10.15 -1.97 13.15
C TYR A 42 -10.95 -1.36 11.99
N LEU A 43 -11.98 -0.56 12.29
CA LEU A 43 -12.73 0.16 11.27
C LEU A 43 -11.84 1.17 10.53
N ALA A 44 -11.01 1.93 11.25
CA ALA A 44 -10.08 2.88 10.62
C ALA A 44 -9.06 2.18 9.71
N LEU A 45 -8.53 1.02 10.14
CA LEU A 45 -7.63 0.21 9.31
C LEU A 45 -8.35 -0.32 8.06
N LEU A 46 -9.58 -0.83 8.20
CA LEU A 46 -10.39 -1.29 7.08
C LEU A 46 -10.67 -0.16 6.09
N VAL A 47 -11.04 1.02 6.59
CA VAL A 47 -11.29 2.22 5.76
C VAL A 47 -10.02 2.65 5.03
N ALA A 48 -8.86 2.63 5.70
CA ALA A 48 -7.59 2.98 5.08
C ALA A 48 -7.23 2.01 3.93
N VAL A 49 -7.40 0.70 4.14
CA VAL A 49 -7.19 -0.31 3.08
C VAL A 49 -8.18 -0.10 1.94
N ALA A 50 -9.46 0.08 2.25
CA ALA A 50 -10.48 0.30 1.23
C ALA A 50 -10.19 1.57 0.40
N ALA A 51 -9.76 2.65 1.05
CA ALA A 51 -9.38 3.89 0.36
C ALA A 51 -8.14 3.70 -0.53
N ASP A 52 -7.12 2.97 -0.05
CA ASP A 52 -5.92 2.67 -0.85
C ASP A 52 -6.27 1.80 -2.07
N THR A 53 -7.06 0.74 -1.89
CA THR A 53 -7.55 -0.11 -2.98
C THR A 53 -8.37 0.69 -3.99
N VAL A 54 -9.32 1.51 -3.52
CA VAL A 54 -10.14 2.35 -4.41
C VAL A 54 -9.27 3.34 -5.17
N ALA A 55 -8.29 3.97 -4.52
CA ALA A 55 -7.37 4.89 -5.19
C ALA A 55 -6.55 4.18 -6.29
N HIS A 56 -6.15 2.93 -6.04
CA HIS A 56 -5.45 2.09 -7.01
C HIS A 56 -6.34 1.71 -8.20
N ASP A 57 -7.59 1.33 -7.93
CA ASP A 57 -8.52 0.82 -8.94
C ASP A 57 -9.32 1.93 -9.63
N LEU A 58 -9.28 3.17 -9.13
CA LEU A 58 -10.04 4.31 -9.64
C LEU A 58 -9.87 4.53 -11.16
N PRO A 59 -8.66 4.45 -11.75
CA PRO A 59 -8.48 4.59 -13.19
C PRO A 59 -9.23 3.50 -13.98
N SER A 60 -9.14 2.25 -13.51
CA SER A 60 -9.83 1.11 -14.11
C SER A 60 -11.35 1.24 -13.99
N LEU A 61 -11.85 1.61 -12.82
CA LEU A 61 -13.28 1.87 -12.59
C LEU A 61 -13.80 2.99 -13.50
N ARG A 62 -13.05 4.08 -13.62
CA ARG A 62 -13.40 5.19 -14.52
C ARG A 62 -13.51 4.72 -15.98
N ARG A 63 -12.59 3.89 -16.47
CA ARG A 63 -12.67 3.33 -17.83
C ARG A 63 -13.91 2.45 -18.00
N THR A 64 -14.21 1.59 -17.03
CA THR A 64 -15.41 0.74 -17.05
C THR A 64 -16.69 1.57 -17.13
N PHE A 65 -16.80 2.64 -16.32
CA PHE A 65 -17.97 3.54 -16.38
C PHE A 65 -18.07 4.34 -17.68
N GLN A 66 -16.96 4.53 -18.38
CA GLN A 66 -16.92 5.17 -19.71
C GLN A 66 -17.15 4.17 -20.85
N GLY A 67 -17.44 2.89 -20.55
CA GLY A 67 -17.64 1.84 -21.56
C GLY A 67 -16.36 1.43 -22.29
N MET A 68 -15.20 1.85 -21.80
CA MET A 68 -13.90 1.45 -22.35
C MET A 68 -13.48 0.09 -21.78
N PRO A 69 -12.72 -0.71 -22.55
CA PRO A 69 -12.19 -1.97 -22.03
C PRO A 69 -11.30 -1.71 -20.81
N VAL A 70 -11.41 -2.60 -19.81
CA VAL A 70 -10.52 -2.60 -18.66
C VAL A 70 -9.13 -2.97 -19.15
N GLU A 71 -8.17 -2.08 -18.92
CA GLU A 71 -6.78 -2.37 -19.21
C GLU A 71 -6.30 -3.45 -18.23
N SER A 72 -5.80 -4.55 -18.75
CA SER A 72 -5.29 -5.63 -17.91
C SER A 72 -4.08 -5.14 -17.13
N ALA A 73 -4.05 -5.43 -15.82
CA ALA A 73 -2.92 -5.07 -14.98
C ALA A 73 -1.62 -5.63 -15.58
N SER A 74 -0.62 -4.77 -15.76
CA SER A 74 0.66 -5.21 -16.34
C SER A 74 1.28 -6.32 -15.48
N PRO A 75 2.07 -7.23 -16.07
CA PRO A 75 2.77 -8.28 -15.30
C PRO A 75 3.61 -7.72 -14.15
N ALA A 76 4.18 -6.51 -14.33
CA ALA A 76 4.93 -5.81 -13.31
C ALA A 76 4.04 -5.38 -12.13
N ASP A 77 2.85 -4.84 -12.39
CA ASP A 77 1.91 -4.43 -11.35
C ASP A 77 1.40 -5.64 -10.56
N GLN A 78 1.13 -6.76 -11.24
CA GLN A 78 0.75 -8.00 -10.57
C GLN A 78 1.86 -8.56 -9.68
N ALA A 79 3.12 -8.40 -10.06
CA ALA A 79 4.26 -8.81 -9.23
C ALA A 79 4.37 -7.96 -7.96
N VAL A 80 4.10 -6.65 -8.04
CA VAL A 80 4.05 -5.76 -6.87
C VAL A 80 2.93 -6.18 -5.92
N THR A 81 1.73 -6.44 -6.43
CA THR A 81 0.58 -6.87 -5.61
C THR A 81 0.85 -8.23 -4.94
N ARG A 82 1.43 -9.19 -5.67
CA ARG A 82 1.84 -10.48 -5.10
C ARG A 82 2.89 -10.33 -4.00
N HIS A 83 3.91 -9.50 -4.22
CA HIS A 83 4.93 -9.21 -3.22
C HIS A 83 4.33 -8.59 -1.95
N GLN A 84 3.43 -7.61 -2.10
CA GLN A 84 2.72 -7.00 -0.98
C GLN A 84 1.89 -8.03 -0.22
N ALA A 85 1.12 -8.87 -0.91
CA ALA A 85 0.30 -9.89 -0.29
C ALA A 85 1.17 -10.88 0.51
N LEU A 86 2.28 -11.32 -0.05
CA LEU A 86 3.23 -12.22 0.61
C LEU A 86 3.91 -11.55 1.81
N ALA A 87 4.34 -10.30 1.67
CA ALA A 87 4.98 -9.56 2.76
C ALA A 87 4.01 -9.34 3.93
N THR A 88 2.79 -8.88 3.64
CA THR A 88 1.76 -8.59 4.65
C THR A 88 1.32 -9.88 5.35
N ALA A 89 1.03 -10.94 4.59
CA ALA A 89 0.67 -12.23 5.15
C ALA A 89 1.84 -12.85 5.94
N GLY A 90 3.06 -12.76 5.43
CA GLY A 90 4.26 -13.26 6.07
C GLY A 90 4.52 -12.59 7.42
N TRP A 91 4.42 -11.26 7.49
CA TRP A 91 4.56 -10.53 8.75
C TRP A 91 3.41 -10.76 9.71
N GLY A 92 2.16 -10.86 9.23
CA GLY A 92 1.02 -11.21 10.07
C GLY A 92 1.15 -12.61 10.69
N LEU A 93 1.59 -13.60 9.92
CA LEU A 93 1.85 -14.95 10.40
C LEU A 93 3.04 -14.99 11.36
N ALA A 94 4.14 -14.30 11.04
CA ALA A 94 5.30 -14.20 11.90
C ALA A 94 4.93 -13.57 13.25
N ALA A 95 4.21 -12.44 13.23
CA ALA A 95 3.72 -11.77 14.43
C ALA A 95 2.84 -12.71 15.26
N THR A 96 1.90 -13.43 14.64
CA THR A 96 1.03 -14.41 15.30
C THR A 96 1.84 -15.54 15.95
N ALA A 97 2.81 -16.10 15.24
CA ALA A 97 3.62 -17.23 15.72
C ALA A 97 4.48 -16.86 16.94
N VAL A 98 5.03 -15.65 16.95
CA VAL A 98 5.89 -15.17 18.05
C VAL A 98 5.11 -14.38 19.11
N HIS A 99 3.81 -14.15 18.93
CA HIS A 99 3.02 -13.22 19.74
C HIS A 99 3.08 -13.56 21.23
N GLY A 100 2.65 -14.78 21.60
CA GLY A 100 2.64 -15.26 22.98
C GLY A 100 4.01 -15.17 23.67
N PRO A 101 5.10 -15.76 23.10
CA PRO A 101 6.41 -15.69 23.72
C PRO A 101 6.97 -14.26 23.79
N ALA A 102 6.77 -13.43 22.75
CA ALA A 102 7.25 -12.06 22.72
C ALA A 102 6.54 -11.19 23.77
N VAL A 103 5.20 -11.24 23.83
CA VAL A 103 4.42 -10.51 24.82
C VAL A 103 4.77 -10.96 26.24
N GLY A 104 4.91 -12.27 26.46
CA GLY A 104 5.33 -12.82 27.75
C GLY A 104 6.71 -12.32 28.18
N ALA A 105 7.68 -12.30 27.26
CA ALA A 105 9.01 -11.77 27.52
C ALA A 105 9.00 -10.26 27.81
N LEU A 106 8.23 -9.48 27.04
CA LEU A 106 8.11 -8.03 27.24
C LEU A 106 7.43 -7.68 28.57
N ARG A 107 6.39 -8.43 28.97
CA ARG A 107 5.74 -8.27 30.28
C ARG A 107 6.70 -8.59 31.42
N ARG A 108 7.50 -9.67 31.30
CA ARG A 108 8.55 -10.00 32.29
C ARG A 108 9.61 -8.90 32.43
N ARG A 109 9.85 -8.12 31.38
CA ARG A 109 10.75 -6.95 31.38
C ARG A 109 10.07 -5.65 31.84
N GLY A 110 8.79 -5.70 32.24
CA GLY A 110 8.05 -4.53 32.75
C GLY A 110 7.46 -3.60 31.70
N HIS A 111 7.38 -4.00 30.43
CA HIS A 111 6.76 -3.16 29.40
C HIS A 111 5.25 -3.08 29.57
N ALA A 112 4.71 -1.86 29.66
CA ALA A 112 3.29 -1.59 29.88
C ALA A 112 2.39 -1.86 28.67
N ARG A 113 2.94 -1.82 27.44
CA ARG A 113 2.22 -2.00 26.17
C ARG A 113 2.94 -2.98 25.25
N PRO A 114 2.98 -4.27 25.60
CA PRO A 114 3.74 -5.26 24.86
C PRO A 114 3.15 -5.51 23.47
N HIS A 115 1.83 -5.41 23.30
CA HIS A 115 1.19 -5.65 22.00
C HIS A 115 1.49 -4.50 21.01
N LEU A 116 1.52 -3.25 21.49
CA LEU A 116 1.98 -2.11 20.70
C LEU A 116 3.42 -2.29 20.18
N LEU A 117 4.34 -2.82 21.00
CA LEU A 117 5.73 -3.03 20.58
C LEU A 117 5.83 -4.11 19.49
N VAL A 118 5.13 -5.23 19.66
CA VAL A 118 5.04 -6.27 18.63
C VAL A 118 4.43 -5.70 17.34
N GLY A 119 3.37 -4.91 17.46
CA GLY A 119 2.75 -4.22 16.34
C GLY A 119 3.68 -3.25 15.61
N ILE A 120 4.45 -2.42 16.34
CA ILE A 120 5.44 -1.52 15.72
C ILE A 120 6.47 -2.32 14.92
N VAL A 121 7.00 -3.41 15.48
CA VAL A 121 8.01 -4.24 14.78
C VAL A 121 7.41 -4.86 13.52
N ALA A 122 6.23 -5.45 13.61
CA ALA A 122 5.56 -6.06 12.45
C ALA A 122 5.20 -5.03 11.38
N GLY A 123 4.72 -3.85 11.79
CA GLY A 123 4.37 -2.76 10.88
C GLY A 123 5.59 -2.15 10.18
N VAL A 124 6.67 -1.86 10.92
CA VAL A 124 7.94 -1.38 10.34
C VAL A 124 8.54 -2.44 9.42
N GLY A 125 8.52 -3.71 9.84
CA GLY A 125 8.99 -4.82 9.02
C GLY A 125 8.24 -4.93 7.70
N THR A 126 6.90 -4.78 7.73
CA THR A 126 6.05 -4.79 6.54
C THR A 126 6.36 -3.60 5.64
N ALA A 127 6.45 -2.40 6.19
CA ALA A 127 6.78 -1.20 5.42
C ALA A 127 8.17 -1.30 4.77
N ALA A 128 9.17 -1.79 5.51
CA ALA A 128 10.53 -1.95 5.03
C ALA A 128 10.63 -2.97 3.87
N THR A 129 9.77 -4.00 3.85
CA THR A 129 9.76 -5.01 2.79
C THR A 129 8.97 -4.58 1.55
N THR A 130 7.90 -3.79 1.71
CA THR A 130 7.08 -3.35 0.56
C THR A 130 7.59 -2.07 -0.10
N LEU A 131 8.20 -1.15 0.66
CA LEU A 131 8.66 0.15 0.15
C LEU A 131 9.60 0.05 -1.06
N PRO A 132 10.66 -0.78 -1.06
CA PRO A 132 11.63 -0.78 -2.16
C PRO A 132 11.01 -1.19 -3.49
N VAL A 133 10.09 -2.16 -3.44
CA VAL A 133 9.38 -2.68 -4.62
C VAL A 133 8.42 -1.63 -5.16
N ARG A 134 7.65 -0.97 -4.29
CA ARG A 134 6.73 0.09 -4.70
C ARG A 134 7.44 1.35 -5.19
N TRP A 135 8.54 1.73 -4.55
CA TRP A 135 9.34 2.87 -4.97
C TRP A 135 9.92 2.68 -6.37
N ARG A 136 10.43 1.47 -6.65
CA ARG A 136 10.92 1.11 -7.99
C ARG A 136 9.80 1.21 -9.02
N ARG A 137 8.65 0.57 -8.78
CA ARG A 137 7.52 0.61 -9.73
C ARG A 137 6.96 2.02 -9.92
N ALA A 138 6.88 2.83 -8.86
CA ALA A 138 6.46 4.22 -8.96
C ALA A 138 7.41 5.06 -9.83
N THR A 139 8.71 4.78 -9.78
CA THR A 139 9.68 5.45 -10.63
C THR A 139 9.54 5.02 -12.09
N GLU A 140 9.32 3.71 -12.35
CA GLU A 140 9.06 3.19 -13.70
C GLU A 140 7.79 3.79 -14.30
N ARG A 141 6.66 3.78 -13.57
CA ARG A 141 5.40 4.39 -14.02
C ARG A 141 5.54 5.88 -14.33
N ALA A 142 6.30 6.61 -13.52
CA ALA A 142 6.54 8.02 -13.79
C ALA A 142 7.31 8.23 -15.11
N ILE A 143 8.24 7.34 -15.46
CA ILE A 143 8.97 7.38 -16.74
C ILE A 143 8.05 6.99 -17.89
N GLU A 144 7.24 5.94 -17.72
CA GLU A 144 6.23 5.49 -18.70
C GLU A 144 5.23 6.63 -19.02
N ASP A 145 4.68 7.29 -17.99
CA ASP A 145 3.76 8.42 -18.14
C ASP A 145 4.40 9.61 -18.86
N MET A 146 5.68 9.91 -18.57
CA MET A 146 6.41 10.98 -19.23
C MET A 146 6.68 10.67 -20.71
N ALA A 147 7.04 9.42 -21.04
CA ALA A 147 7.25 8.99 -22.41
C ALA A 147 5.95 9.03 -23.22
N ALA A 148 4.83 8.58 -22.63
CA ALA A 148 3.51 8.68 -23.25
C ALA A 148 3.12 10.14 -23.51
N ALA A 149 3.38 11.04 -22.54
CA ALA A 149 3.15 12.48 -22.71
C ALA A 149 3.87 13.06 -23.92
N GLN A 150 5.13 12.65 -24.09
CA GLN A 150 5.99 13.15 -25.16
C GLN A 150 5.48 12.64 -26.51
N LEU A 151 5.12 11.36 -26.61
CA LEU A 151 4.52 10.80 -27.82
C LEU A 151 3.20 11.50 -28.19
N ASP A 152 2.33 11.75 -27.22
CA ASP A 152 1.08 12.48 -27.45
C ASP A 152 1.34 13.91 -27.96
N ALA A 153 2.37 14.59 -27.43
CA ALA A 153 2.77 15.92 -27.87
C ALA A 153 3.37 15.92 -29.29
N GLU A 154 4.23 14.94 -29.60
CA GLU A 154 4.79 14.75 -30.95
C GLU A 154 3.69 14.44 -31.98
N LEU A 155 2.72 13.59 -31.61
CA LEU A 155 1.61 13.21 -32.47
C LEU A 155 0.66 14.40 -32.71
N ALA A 156 0.39 15.23 -31.68
CA ALA A 156 -0.34 16.48 -31.84
C ALA A 156 0.39 17.46 -32.79
N GLN A 157 1.72 17.59 -32.67
CA GLN A 157 2.51 18.44 -33.57
C GLN A 157 2.47 17.95 -35.03
N LEU A 158 2.51 16.64 -35.26
CA LEU A 158 2.40 16.06 -36.60
C LEU A 158 1.01 16.28 -37.22
N LEU A 159 -0.05 16.25 -36.41
CA LEU A 159 -1.41 16.52 -36.88
C LEU A 159 -1.65 18.01 -37.20
N ASP A 160 -0.92 18.92 -36.55
CA ASP A 160 -0.99 20.36 -36.80
C ASP A 160 -0.12 20.84 -37.99
N GLN A 161 0.69 19.96 -38.59
CA GLN A 161 1.46 20.31 -39.79
C GLN A 161 0.55 20.35 -41.04
N PRO A 162 0.57 21.43 -41.82
CA PRO A 162 -0.20 21.50 -43.07
C PRO A 162 0.32 20.45 -44.06
N ILE A 163 -0.61 19.71 -44.68
CA ILE A 163 -0.30 18.78 -45.76
C ILE A 163 -0.07 19.62 -47.03
N ASP A 164 1.20 19.85 -47.35
CA ASP A 164 1.63 20.42 -48.64
C ASP A 164 1.65 19.37 -49.76
#